data_AF-A0A8G1ULY3-F1
#
_entry.id   AF-A0A8G1ULY3-F1
#
_cell.length_a   1.000
_cell.length_b   1.000
_cell.length_c   1.000
_cell.angle_alpha   90.00
_cell.angle_beta   90.00
_cell.angle_gamma   90.00
#
_symmetry.space_group_name_H-M   'P 1'
#
loop_
_entity.id
_entity.type
_entity.pdbx_description
1 polymer ?
#
loop_
_entity_poly.entity_id
_entity_poly.type
_entity_poly.pdbx_seq_one_letter_code
_entity_poly.pdbx_strand_id
1 'polypeptide(L)'
;MRITRRQAQVVLGLLWLLDGALQLQPFMFTTGFAHQIIAPAGDHQPAAVADPVHWAAHLIAAAPLPLDLLFAATQLLLGAALLLARSPRPIRLTLAASIAWALSVWWLGEGLGGLAGLHTLMLTGAPGAVLLYAVVAGALWPRTASGHRRRDGDPADTAGAPGRADGLRTRWITGWWVVLWTGAAVLQALPGNSALQAVADAADGAPGWLQPADRHTAAALAGAGTAVTVALVAAQALIGLAALRPRWRLPAACAAIGLSLVFWVLGQGLGVLTTGQATDPNAAPLYVLLALLLASTRPRRQVQQAAAPARFPARGDVLPAAPAHGADGARGPARACGRRRGPVRLGAAALPDRPVGIATRRAGTALHRRVHCEKARRRPLPGRTVRRGPARWPRRRGEWQVGLIRFDGHL
;
A
#
# COMPACT_ATOMS: atom_id res chain seq x y z
N MET A 1 12.41 11.99 12.56
CA MET A 1 12.62 10.89 11.59
C MET A 1 12.37 11.35 10.17
N ARG A 2 13.14 10.80 9.21
CA ARG A 2 12.85 10.84 7.77
C ARG A 2 13.05 9.43 7.22
N ILE A 3 11.96 8.73 6.90
CA ILE A 3 12.03 7.46 6.18
C ILE A 3 12.03 7.78 4.69
N THR A 4 13.02 7.28 3.96
CA THR A 4 13.04 7.37 2.50
C THR A 4 12.04 6.38 1.89
N ARG A 5 11.53 6.68 0.70
CA ARG A 5 10.64 5.75 -0.01
C ARG A 5 11.28 4.37 -0.20
N ARG A 6 12.59 4.30 -0.46
CA ARG A 6 13.27 3.02 -0.66
C ARG A 6 13.33 2.21 0.64
N GLN A 7 13.59 2.85 1.79
CA GLN A 7 13.51 2.19 3.10
C GLN A 7 12.09 1.64 3.35
N ALA A 8 11.04 2.42 3.09
CA ALA A 8 9.67 1.92 3.27
C ALA A 8 9.28 0.80 2.28
N GLN A 9 9.82 0.81 1.05
CA GLN A 9 9.70 -0.32 0.10
C GLN A 9 10.45 -1.57 0.58
N VAL A 10 11.60 -1.40 1.23
CA VAL A 10 12.35 -2.49 1.87
C VAL A 10 11.56 -3.05 3.05
N VAL A 11 10.98 -2.21 3.93
CA VAL A 11 10.13 -2.67 5.03
C VAL A 11 8.91 -3.43 4.50
N LEU A 12 8.20 -2.91 3.49
CA LEU A 12 7.09 -3.62 2.84
C LEU A 12 7.55 -4.97 2.23
N GLY A 13 8.76 -5.03 1.68
CA GLY A 13 9.34 -6.28 1.17
C GLY A 13 9.69 -7.28 2.27
N LEU A 14 10.23 -6.82 3.40
CA LEU A 14 10.51 -7.65 4.58
C LEU A 14 9.22 -8.18 5.22
N LEU A 15 8.16 -7.38 5.23
CA LEU A 15 6.83 -7.79 5.70
C LEU A 15 6.27 -8.91 4.79
N TRP A 16 6.32 -8.76 3.46
CA TRP A 16 5.95 -9.86 2.55
C TRP A 16 6.82 -11.12 2.69
N LEU A 17 8.12 -10.97 3.01
CA LEU A 17 8.97 -12.12 3.31
C LEU A 17 8.59 -12.80 4.64
N LEU A 18 8.17 -12.03 5.64
CA LEU A 18 7.70 -12.55 6.92
C LEU A 18 6.41 -13.34 6.72
N ASP A 19 5.40 -12.76 6.06
CA ASP A 19 4.15 -13.44 5.72
C ASP A 19 4.42 -14.74 4.95
N GLY A 20 5.27 -14.69 3.92
CA GLY A 20 5.63 -15.87 3.13
C GLY A 20 6.43 -16.93 3.90
N ALA A 21 7.13 -16.56 4.98
CA ALA A 21 7.80 -17.50 5.88
C ALA A 21 6.85 -18.06 6.95
N LEU A 22 5.91 -17.25 7.43
CA LEU A 22 4.81 -17.67 8.30
C LEU A 22 3.87 -18.65 7.57
N GLN A 23 3.63 -18.42 6.28
CA GLN A 23 2.85 -19.35 5.46
C GLN A 23 3.49 -20.74 5.39
N LEU A 24 4.82 -20.87 5.55
CA LEU A 24 5.50 -22.19 5.61
C LEU A 24 5.40 -22.91 6.97
N GLN A 25 4.57 -22.44 7.91
CA GLN A 25 4.34 -23.13 9.18
C GLN A 25 3.62 -24.49 8.95
N PRO A 26 3.97 -25.56 9.69
CA PRO A 26 3.39 -26.90 9.47
C PRO A 26 1.86 -26.96 9.51
N PHE A 27 1.22 -26.06 10.28
CA PHE A 27 -0.23 -25.92 10.37
C PHE A 27 -0.90 -25.50 9.07
N MET A 28 -0.24 -24.65 8.26
CA MET A 28 -0.79 -24.08 7.02
C MET A 28 -0.99 -25.14 5.94
N PHE A 29 -0.17 -26.19 5.96
CA PHE A 29 -0.30 -27.38 5.11
C PHE A 29 -1.40 -28.37 5.56
N THR A 30 -2.24 -28.01 6.53
CA THR A 30 -3.34 -28.86 7.04
C THR A 30 -4.70 -28.26 6.70
N THR A 31 -5.77 -29.06 6.81
CA THR A 31 -7.15 -28.55 6.75
C THR A 31 -7.50 -27.61 7.92
N GLY A 32 -6.67 -27.57 8.97
CA GLY A 32 -6.81 -26.62 10.08
C GLY A 32 -6.78 -25.17 9.61
N PHE A 33 -5.89 -24.82 8.67
CA PHE A 33 -5.83 -23.48 8.09
C PHE A 33 -7.15 -23.07 7.42
N ALA A 34 -7.73 -23.97 6.62
CA ALA A 34 -9.03 -23.72 5.99
C ALA A 34 -10.17 -23.57 7.02
N HIS A 35 -10.24 -24.43 8.02
CA HIS A 35 -11.39 -24.49 8.94
C HIS A 35 -11.28 -23.55 10.16
N GLN A 36 -10.08 -23.17 10.57
CA GLN A 36 -9.84 -22.38 11.79
C GLN A 36 -9.37 -20.95 11.51
N ILE A 37 -8.83 -20.67 10.31
CA ILE A 37 -8.38 -19.32 9.93
C ILE A 37 -9.25 -18.74 8.81
N ILE A 38 -9.42 -19.46 7.69
CA ILE A 38 -10.11 -18.90 6.51
C ILE A 38 -11.64 -18.93 6.66
N ALA A 39 -12.24 -20.08 6.99
CA ALA A 39 -13.70 -20.18 7.08
C ALA A 39 -14.33 -19.20 8.11
N PRO A 40 -13.77 -19.02 9.34
CA PRO A 40 -14.31 -18.07 10.32
C PRO A 40 -14.29 -16.61 9.85
N ALA A 41 -13.42 -16.24 8.92
CA ALA A 41 -13.41 -14.89 8.34
C ALA A 41 -14.65 -14.61 7.47
N GLY A 42 -15.37 -15.64 7.01
CA GLY A 42 -16.65 -15.52 6.30
C GLY A 42 -17.87 -15.46 7.23
N ASP A 43 -17.71 -15.84 8.50
CA ASP A 43 -18.84 -16.00 9.41
C ASP A 43 -19.42 -14.66 9.87
N HIS A 44 -20.72 -14.64 10.14
CA HIS A 44 -21.49 -13.42 10.49
C HIS A 44 -21.43 -12.29 9.45
N GLN A 45 -21.05 -12.57 8.21
CA GLN A 45 -21.02 -11.60 7.11
C GLN A 45 -22.14 -11.81 6.09
N PRO A 46 -22.51 -10.78 5.29
CA PRO A 46 -23.43 -10.95 4.17
C PRO A 46 -22.92 -11.98 3.15
N ALA A 47 -23.82 -12.74 2.52
CA ALA A 47 -23.50 -13.79 1.55
C ALA A 47 -22.51 -13.37 0.43
N ALA A 48 -22.59 -12.11 -0.04
CA ALA A 48 -21.66 -11.55 -1.03
C ALA A 48 -20.17 -11.49 -0.57
N VAL A 49 -19.91 -11.67 0.73
CA VAL A 49 -18.57 -11.79 1.34
C VAL A 49 -18.35 -13.18 1.93
N ALA A 50 -19.37 -13.78 2.56
CA ALA A 50 -19.28 -15.13 3.12
C ALA A 50 -19.06 -16.20 2.04
N ASP A 51 -19.88 -16.23 0.97
CA ASP A 51 -19.82 -17.30 -0.04
C ASP A 51 -18.45 -17.39 -0.73
N PRO A 52 -17.79 -16.28 -1.15
CA PRO A 52 -16.42 -16.32 -1.67
C PRO A 52 -15.36 -16.82 -0.68
N VAL A 53 -15.49 -16.48 0.62
CA VAL A 53 -14.56 -16.93 1.66
C VAL A 53 -14.75 -18.41 1.97
N HIS A 54 -15.98 -18.87 2.15
CA HIS A 54 -16.27 -20.30 2.36
C HIS A 54 -15.89 -21.14 1.13
N TRP A 55 -16.08 -20.63 -0.09
CA TRP A 55 -15.55 -21.25 -1.32
C TRP A 55 -14.02 -21.37 -1.31
N ALA A 56 -13.31 -20.31 -0.91
CA ALA A 56 -11.86 -20.34 -0.80
C ALA A 56 -11.40 -21.33 0.29
N ALA A 57 -12.06 -21.37 1.45
CA ALA A 57 -11.82 -22.35 2.50
C ALA A 57 -12.02 -23.79 1.99
N HIS A 58 -13.09 -24.06 1.24
CA HIS A 58 -13.31 -25.38 0.64
C HIS A 58 -12.21 -25.79 -0.35
N LEU A 59 -11.71 -24.86 -1.18
CA LEU A 59 -10.57 -25.14 -2.06
C LEU A 59 -9.29 -25.44 -1.27
N ILE A 60 -8.98 -24.62 -0.27
CA ILE A 60 -7.80 -24.80 0.60
C ILE A 60 -7.89 -26.13 1.33
N ALA A 61 -9.05 -26.50 1.89
CA ALA A 61 -9.27 -27.79 2.55
C ALA A 61 -9.10 -28.98 1.58
N ALA A 62 -9.51 -28.83 0.31
CA ALA A 62 -9.39 -29.87 -0.71
C ALA A 62 -7.95 -30.10 -1.19
N ALA A 63 -7.10 -29.07 -1.15
CA ALA A 63 -5.70 -29.18 -1.59
C ALA A 63 -4.75 -28.27 -0.77
N PRO A 64 -4.54 -28.53 0.54
CA PRO A 64 -3.79 -27.62 1.40
C PRO A 64 -2.36 -27.40 0.91
N LEU A 65 -1.60 -28.48 0.67
CA LEU A 65 -0.19 -28.42 0.28
C LEU A 65 0.09 -27.55 -0.97
N PRO A 66 -0.52 -27.79 -2.15
CA PRO A 66 -0.19 -27.00 -3.34
C PRO A 66 -0.73 -25.57 -3.31
N LEU A 67 -1.86 -25.30 -2.62
CA LEU A 67 -2.39 -23.94 -2.49
C LEU A 67 -1.56 -23.11 -1.52
N ASP A 68 -1.17 -23.70 -0.39
CA ASP A 68 -0.35 -23.03 0.60
C ASP A 68 1.08 -22.74 0.10
N LEU A 69 1.69 -23.70 -0.62
CA LEU A 69 2.95 -23.45 -1.35
C LEU A 69 2.82 -22.30 -2.38
N LEU A 70 1.67 -22.15 -3.04
CA LEU A 70 1.42 -21.04 -3.95
C LEU A 70 1.31 -19.70 -3.20
N PHE A 71 0.68 -19.69 -2.03
CA PHE A 71 0.55 -18.49 -1.18
C PHE A 71 1.93 -18.05 -0.69
N ALA A 72 2.67 -18.98 -0.05
CA ALA A 72 4.03 -18.77 0.44
C ALA A 72 4.97 -18.31 -0.68
N ALA A 73 4.98 -19.00 -1.83
CA ALA A 73 5.82 -18.61 -2.96
C ALA A 73 5.46 -17.21 -3.49
N THR A 74 4.18 -16.85 -3.53
CA THR A 74 3.75 -15.51 -3.99
C THR A 74 4.23 -14.41 -3.03
N GLN A 75 4.02 -14.59 -1.73
CA GLN A 75 4.48 -13.65 -0.69
C GLN A 75 6.01 -13.51 -0.71
N LEU A 76 6.75 -14.63 -0.72
CA LEU A 76 8.21 -14.65 -0.79
C LEU A 76 8.75 -13.98 -2.07
N LEU A 77 8.13 -14.23 -3.23
CA LEU A 77 8.52 -13.59 -4.50
C LEU A 77 8.24 -12.09 -4.51
N LEU A 78 7.11 -11.64 -3.95
CA LEU A 78 6.81 -10.21 -3.79
C LEU A 78 7.84 -9.52 -2.88
N GLY A 79 8.16 -10.13 -1.74
CA GLY A 79 9.15 -9.63 -0.79
C GLY A 79 10.55 -9.54 -1.40
N ALA A 80 11.03 -10.65 -1.97
CA ALA A 80 12.34 -10.72 -2.62
C ALA A 80 12.43 -9.74 -3.81
N ALA A 81 11.40 -9.63 -4.64
CA ALA A 81 11.38 -8.69 -5.76
C ALA A 81 11.42 -7.23 -5.27
N LEU A 82 10.73 -6.87 -4.18
CA LEU A 82 10.85 -5.52 -3.60
C LEU A 82 12.27 -5.24 -3.07
N LEU A 83 12.94 -6.21 -2.45
CA LEU A 83 14.32 -6.06 -1.97
C LEU A 83 15.36 -5.96 -3.11
N LEU A 84 15.21 -6.77 -4.16
CA LEU A 84 16.16 -6.87 -5.26
C LEU A 84 15.94 -5.81 -6.35
N ALA A 85 14.73 -5.29 -6.53
CA ALA A 85 14.43 -4.33 -7.58
C ALA A 85 15.10 -2.97 -7.36
N ARG A 86 16.10 -2.66 -8.19
CA ARG A 86 16.82 -1.36 -8.19
C ARG A 86 16.26 -0.33 -9.18
N SER A 87 15.43 -0.76 -10.13
CA SER A 87 14.91 0.08 -11.23
C SER A 87 13.42 0.41 -11.07
N PRO A 88 12.92 1.57 -11.56
CA PRO A 88 11.51 1.96 -11.36
C PRO A 88 10.48 1.02 -11.99
N ARG A 89 10.82 0.32 -13.09
CA ARG A 89 9.93 -0.63 -13.79
C ARG A 89 9.60 -1.87 -12.94
N PRO A 90 10.58 -2.70 -12.49
CA PRO A 90 10.27 -3.85 -11.65
C PRO A 90 9.57 -3.45 -10.36
N ILE A 91 9.98 -2.36 -9.68
CA ILE A 91 9.29 -1.90 -8.46
C ILE A 91 7.80 -1.59 -8.73
N ARG A 92 7.44 -1.01 -9.89
CA ARG A 92 6.02 -0.80 -10.24
C ARG A 92 5.26 -2.10 -10.47
N LEU A 93 5.86 -3.06 -11.16
CA LEU A 93 5.25 -4.37 -11.40
C LEU A 93 5.04 -5.12 -10.07
N THR A 94 6.06 -5.16 -9.21
CA THR A 94 5.96 -5.80 -7.89
C THR A 94 4.94 -5.11 -6.98
N LEU A 95 4.85 -3.77 -6.99
CA LEU A 95 3.82 -3.06 -6.21
C LEU A 95 2.41 -3.27 -6.79
N ALA A 96 2.25 -3.35 -8.11
CA ALA A 96 0.97 -3.68 -8.73
C ALA A 96 0.53 -5.11 -8.39
N ALA A 97 1.45 -6.08 -8.47
CA ALA A 97 1.23 -7.46 -8.07
C ALA A 97 0.93 -7.57 -6.56
N SER A 98 1.65 -6.83 -5.72
CA SER A 98 1.40 -6.74 -4.28
C SER A 98 0.03 -6.16 -3.97
N ILE A 99 -0.45 -5.15 -4.69
CA ILE A 99 -1.81 -4.60 -4.51
C ILE A 99 -2.85 -5.63 -4.96
N ALA A 100 -2.67 -6.28 -6.12
CA ALA A 100 -3.61 -7.28 -6.63
C ALA A 100 -3.69 -8.51 -5.70
N TRP A 101 -2.55 -8.99 -5.21
CA TRP A 101 -2.48 -10.09 -4.26
C TRP A 101 -3.13 -9.73 -2.93
N ALA A 102 -2.75 -8.59 -2.33
CA ALA A 102 -3.34 -8.08 -1.11
C ALA A 102 -4.86 -7.93 -1.19
N LEU A 103 -5.41 -7.36 -2.27
CA LEU A 103 -6.85 -7.23 -2.44
C LEU A 103 -7.56 -8.57 -2.65
N SER A 104 -6.87 -9.56 -3.23
CA SER A 104 -7.41 -10.92 -3.41
C SER A 104 -7.50 -11.65 -2.07
N VAL A 105 -6.44 -11.60 -1.26
CA VAL A 105 -6.43 -12.17 0.10
C VAL A 105 -7.41 -11.41 1.01
N TRP A 106 -7.51 -10.09 0.88
CA TRP A 106 -8.43 -9.27 1.68
C TRP A 106 -9.88 -9.68 1.45
N TRP A 107 -10.27 -9.97 0.21
CA TRP A 107 -11.63 -10.39 -0.11
C TRP A 107 -11.89 -11.88 0.19
N LEU A 108 -10.98 -12.78 -0.19
CA LEU A 108 -11.20 -14.23 -0.15
C LEU A 108 -10.69 -14.92 1.13
N GLY A 109 -9.77 -14.30 1.86
CA GLY A 109 -9.11 -14.86 3.05
C GLY A 109 -9.44 -14.11 4.34
N GLU A 110 -9.43 -12.76 4.33
CA GLU A 110 -9.78 -11.94 5.50
C GLU A 110 -11.27 -11.52 5.55
N GLY A 111 -12.09 -11.88 4.54
CA GLY A 111 -13.50 -11.47 4.49
C GLY A 111 -13.72 -9.96 4.59
N LEU A 112 -12.93 -9.17 3.85
CA LEU A 112 -12.90 -7.70 3.96
C LEU A 112 -12.57 -7.18 5.38
N GLY A 113 -11.92 -7.97 6.23
CA GLY A 113 -11.60 -7.66 7.62
C GLY A 113 -12.82 -7.55 8.54
N GLY A 114 -13.92 -8.23 8.20
CA GLY A 114 -15.20 -8.14 8.91
C GLY A 114 -15.97 -6.84 8.67
N LEU A 115 -15.50 -5.96 7.78
CA LEU A 115 -16.12 -4.64 7.56
C LEU A 115 -17.57 -4.71 7.06
N ALA A 116 -17.92 -5.75 6.29
CA ALA A 116 -19.30 -5.90 5.79
C ALA A 116 -20.28 -6.38 6.86
N GLY A 117 -19.79 -7.07 7.90
CA GLY A 117 -20.57 -7.39 9.10
C GLY A 117 -20.69 -6.22 10.08
N LEU A 118 -19.90 -5.15 9.93
CA LEU A 118 -19.82 -3.97 10.82
C LEU A 118 -19.41 -4.25 12.29
N HIS A 119 -19.37 -5.52 12.71
CA HIS A 119 -18.98 -5.99 14.03
C HIS A 119 -17.47 -6.23 14.15
N THR A 120 -16.66 -5.24 13.74
CA THR A 120 -15.20 -5.34 13.68
C THR A 120 -14.52 -4.11 14.28
N LEU A 121 -13.36 -4.31 14.91
CA LEU A 121 -12.63 -3.27 15.63
C LEU A 121 -11.19 -3.13 15.11
N MET A 122 -10.70 -1.89 15.05
CA MET A 122 -9.28 -1.64 14.79
C MET A 122 -8.37 -2.25 15.87
N LEU A 123 -8.91 -2.43 17.09
CA LEU A 123 -8.29 -3.18 18.17
C LEU A 123 -7.96 -4.63 17.77
N THR A 124 -8.89 -5.34 17.10
CA THR A 124 -8.74 -6.75 16.71
C THR A 124 -8.12 -6.94 15.32
N GLY A 125 -7.82 -5.86 14.60
CA GLY A 125 -7.12 -5.89 13.30
C GLY A 125 -7.83 -5.20 12.15
N ALA A 126 -9.04 -4.64 12.35
CA ALA A 126 -9.77 -3.98 11.26
C ALA A 126 -8.95 -2.85 10.60
N PRO A 127 -9.00 -2.70 9.27
CA PRO A 127 -9.88 -3.37 8.30
C PRO A 127 -9.30 -4.68 7.70
N GLY A 128 -8.40 -5.37 8.41
CA GLY A 128 -7.60 -6.46 7.87
C GLY A 128 -6.18 -5.98 7.55
N ALA A 129 -5.19 -6.86 7.75
CA ALA A 129 -3.79 -6.51 7.59
C ALA A 129 -3.44 -6.34 6.11
N VAL A 130 -3.88 -7.25 5.25
CA VAL A 130 -3.51 -7.21 3.82
C VAL A 130 -4.06 -5.99 3.08
N LEU A 131 -5.20 -5.41 3.47
CA LEU A 131 -5.64 -4.12 2.90
C LEU A 131 -4.61 -3.01 3.17
N LEU A 132 -3.95 -2.99 4.32
CA LEU A 132 -2.93 -2.00 4.64
C LEU A 132 -1.66 -2.20 3.80
N TYR A 133 -1.30 -3.43 3.42
CA TYR A 133 -0.25 -3.67 2.42
C TYR A 133 -0.58 -2.97 1.10
N ALA A 134 -1.83 -3.08 0.61
CA ALA A 134 -2.26 -2.41 -0.62
C ALA A 134 -2.22 -0.87 -0.51
N VAL A 135 -2.69 -0.32 0.62
CA VAL A 135 -2.66 1.13 0.90
C VAL A 135 -1.21 1.66 0.95
N VAL A 136 -0.31 0.95 1.64
CA VAL A 136 1.11 1.29 1.73
C VAL A 136 1.78 1.14 0.36
N ALA A 137 1.51 0.07 -0.39
CA ALA A 137 2.06 -0.12 -1.74
C ALA A 137 1.68 1.04 -2.68
N GLY A 138 0.42 1.50 -2.63
CA GLY A 138 -0.03 2.71 -3.34
C GLY A 138 0.72 3.98 -2.92
N ALA A 139 0.96 4.16 -1.61
CA ALA A 139 1.75 5.28 -1.10
C ALA A 139 3.22 5.26 -1.59
N LEU A 140 3.76 4.07 -1.88
CA LEU A 140 5.14 3.85 -2.30
C LEU A 140 5.36 3.85 -3.83
N TRP A 141 4.31 4.08 -4.63
CA TRP A 141 4.33 4.01 -6.09
C TRP A 141 5.45 4.83 -6.76
N PRO A 142 6.40 4.23 -7.50
CA PRO A 142 7.58 4.89 -8.06
C PRO A 142 7.27 6.09 -8.95
N ARG A 143 8.01 7.18 -8.73
CA ARG A 143 7.92 8.37 -9.59
C ARG A 143 8.40 8.01 -10.98
N THR A 144 7.64 8.41 -11.99
CA THR A 144 8.24 8.63 -13.30
C THR A 144 9.04 9.90 -13.14
N ALA A 145 10.37 9.82 -13.22
CA ALA A 145 11.12 10.94 -13.72
C ALA A 145 10.62 11.12 -15.16
N SER A 146 9.72 12.07 -15.38
CA SER A 146 9.32 12.45 -16.73
C SER A 146 10.59 12.81 -17.45
N GLY A 147 10.93 12.03 -18.48
CA GLY A 147 12.14 12.17 -19.26
C GLY A 147 12.09 13.40 -20.15
N HIS A 148 11.97 14.58 -19.54
CA HIS A 148 12.37 15.81 -20.19
C HIS A 148 13.89 15.73 -20.33
N ARG A 149 14.34 15.20 -21.48
CA ARG A 149 15.62 15.63 -22.03
C ARG A 149 15.55 17.15 -22.01
N ARG A 150 16.41 17.80 -21.23
CA ARG A 150 16.64 19.23 -21.40
C ARG A 150 17.03 19.43 -22.86
N ARG A 151 16.13 20.03 -23.62
CA ARG A 151 16.53 20.78 -24.80
C ARG A 151 16.87 22.15 -24.25
N ASP A 152 18.14 22.38 -23.95
CA ASP A 152 18.57 23.67 -23.43
C ASP A 152 18.21 24.75 -24.46
N GLY A 153 17.45 25.77 -24.03
CA GLY A 153 17.09 26.90 -24.90
C GLY A 153 15.75 27.59 -24.66
N ASP A 154 14.78 26.99 -23.96
CA ASP A 154 13.43 27.59 -23.82
C ASP A 154 13.19 28.20 -22.41
N PRO A 155 13.06 29.53 -22.26
CA PRO A 155 12.89 30.17 -20.95
C PRO A 155 11.48 30.02 -20.35
N ALA A 156 10.50 29.50 -21.08
CA ALA A 156 9.08 29.69 -20.76
C ALA A 156 8.40 28.60 -19.91
N ASP A 157 8.98 27.41 -19.73
CA ASP A 157 8.24 26.24 -19.18
C ASP A 157 8.79 25.68 -17.84
N THR A 158 9.03 26.58 -16.88
CA THR A 158 9.51 26.21 -15.52
C THR A 158 8.43 25.67 -14.56
N ALA A 159 7.24 25.33 -15.07
CA ALA A 159 6.09 24.89 -14.27
C ALA A 159 5.77 23.37 -14.31
N GLY A 160 6.72 22.56 -14.79
CA GLY A 160 6.72 21.09 -14.74
C GLY A 160 6.82 20.51 -13.32
N ALA A 161 5.84 20.81 -12.48
CA ALA A 161 5.94 20.82 -11.01
C ALA A 161 6.29 19.46 -10.35
N PRO A 162 7.52 19.27 -9.82
CA PRO A 162 7.82 18.15 -8.92
C PRO A 162 6.91 18.13 -7.67
N GLY A 163 6.42 19.30 -7.25
CA GLY A 163 5.47 19.44 -6.14
C GLY A 163 4.11 18.75 -6.36
N ARG A 164 3.61 18.62 -7.60
CA ARG A 164 2.32 17.92 -7.86
C ARG A 164 2.40 16.43 -7.49
N ALA A 165 3.49 15.77 -7.84
CA ALA A 165 3.69 14.34 -7.56
C ALA A 165 3.99 14.06 -6.07
N ASP A 166 4.49 15.03 -5.30
CA ASP A 166 4.55 14.93 -3.83
C ASP A 166 3.16 15.18 -3.23
N GLY A 167 2.42 16.16 -3.75
CA GLY A 167 1.02 16.41 -3.39
C GLY A 167 0.13 15.18 -3.55
N LEU A 168 0.22 14.44 -4.66
CA LEU A 168 -0.57 13.21 -4.88
C LEU A 168 -0.28 12.13 -3.84
N ARG A 169 0.99 11.82 -3.52
CA ARG A 169 1.32 10.86 -2.46
C ARG A 169 0.81 11.33 -1.10
N THR A 170 0.99 12.61 -0.80
CA THR A 170 0.50 13.18 0.47
C THR A 170 -1.02 13.12 0.57
N ARG A 171 -1.75 13.36 -0.53
CA ARG A 171 -3.22 13.20 -0.60
C ARG A 171 -3.64 11.75 -0.43
N TRP A 172 -2.96 10.79 -1.06
CA TRP A 172 -3.21 9.35 -0.87
C TRP A 172 -3.03 8.93 0.58
N ILE A 173 -1.87 9.24 1.19
CA ILE A 173 -1.59 8.90 2.59
C ILE A 173 -2.60 9.59 3.52
N THR A 174 -2.87 10.89 3.34
CA THR A 174 -3.79 11.62 4.23
C THR A 174 -5.24 11.18 4.04
N GLY A 175 -5.66 10.82 2.82
CA GLY A 175 -6.99 10.33 2.51
C GLY A 175 -7.25 8.99 3.18
N TRP A 176 -6.40 7.99 2.91
CA TRP A 176 -6.50 6.69 3.57
C TRP A 176 -6.32 6.78 5.08
N TRP A 177 -5.44 7.65 5.58
CA TRP A 177 -5.31 7.89 7.02
C TRP A 177 -6.64 8.31 7.65
N VAL A 178 -7.32 9.31 7.07
CA VAL A 178 -8.61 9.78 7.58
C VAL A 178 -9.65 8.67 7.48
N VAL A 179 -9.75 7.98 6.34
CA VAL A 179 -10.71 6.87 6.15
C VAL A 179 -10.51 5.76 7.18
N LEU A 180 -9.27 5.30 7.41
CA LEU A 180 -8.98 4.23 8.35
C LEU A 180 -9.27 4.65 9.80
N TRP A 181 -8.74 5.78 10.25
CA TRP A 181 -8.88 6.22 11.65
C TRP A 181 -10.28 6.73 12.00
N THR A 182 -10.95 7.44 11.09
CA THR A 182 -12.36 7.88 11.34
C THR A 182 -13.36 6.76 11.07
N GLY A 183 -13.07 5.84 10.14
CA GLY A 183 -13.85 4.62 9.97
C GLY A 183 -13.78 3.72 11.20
N ALA A 184 -12.58 3.53 11.77
CA ALA A 184 -12.41 2.85 13.05
C ALA A 184 -13.22 3.52 14.17
N ALA A 185 -13.19 4.85 14.27
CA ALA A 185 -13.99 5.59 15.26
C ALA A 185 -15.51 5.40 15.08
N VAL A 186 -16.00 5.34 13.85
CA VAL A 186 -17.41 5.05 13.55
C VAL A 186 -17.76 3.61 13.95
N LEU A 187 -16.95 2.63 13.56
CA LEU A 187 -17.16 1.22 13.92
C LEU A 187 -17.12 1.01 15.44
N GLN A 188 -16.15 1.61 16.13
CA GLN A 188 -16.00 1.57 17.58
C GLN A 188 -17.21 2.18 18.32
N ALA A 189 -17.95 3.09 17.68
CA ALA A 189 -19.16 3.70 18.21
C ALA A 189 -20.46 2.91 17.92
N LEU A 190 -20.41 1.86 17.09
CA LEU A 190 -21.59 1.05 16.78
C LEU A 190 -21.98 0.15 17.98
N PRO A 191 -23.29 -0.14 18.17
CA PRO A 191 -23.74 -1.11 19.16
C PRO A 191 -23.09 -2.49 18.98
N GLY A 192 -22.74 -3.14 20.09
CA GLY A 192 -22.07 -4.46 20.11
C GLY A 192 -20.55 -4.40 20.03
N ASN A 193 -19.95 -3.32 19.53
CA ASN A 193 -18.49 -3.20 19.34
C ASN A 193 -17.76 -2.79 20.64
N SER A 194 -17.80 -3.66 21.65
CA SER A 194 -17.11 -3.48 22.92
C SER A 194 -15.61 -3.77 22.81
N ALA A 195 -14.80 -2.72 22.91
CA ALA A 195 -13.34 -2.88 22.98
C ALA A 195 -12.89 -3.74 24.17
N LEU A 196 -13.64 -3.71 25.27
CA LEU A 196 -13.30 -4.47 26.47
C LEU A 196 -13.57 -5.98 26.30
N GLN A 197 -14.71 -6.32 25.66
CA GLN A 197 -15.02 -7.71 25.31
C GLN A 197 -13.94 -8.25 24.37
N ALA A 198 -13.56 -7.47 23.35
CA ALA A 198 -12.51 -7.85 22.43
C ALA A 198 -11.13 -8.09 23.08
N VAL A 199 -10.75 -7.37 24.15
CA VAL A 199 -9.54 -7.70 24.93
C VAL A 199 -9.71 -9.00 25.71
N ALA A 200 -10.90 -9.24 26.30
CA ALA A 200 -11.19 -10.48 27.01
C ALA A 200 -11.13 -11.71 26.07
N ASP A 201 -11.74 -11.60 24.89
CA ASP A 201 -11.74 -12.65 23.86
C ASP A 201 -10.32 -12.89 23.30
N ALA A 202 -9.56 -11.81 23.05
CA ALA A 202 -8.18 -11.91 22.56
C ALA A 202 -7.23 -12.59 23.56
N ALA A 203 -7.49 -12.45 24.87
CA ALA A 203 -6.65 -13.04 25.92
C ALA A 203 -6.58 -14.58 25.85
N ASP A 204 -7.59 -15.25 25.28
CA ASP A 204 -7.59 -16.71 25.13
C ASP A 204 -6.72 -17.18 23.94
N GLY A 205 -6.50 -16.33 22.94
CA GLY A 205 -5.55 -16.54 21.84
C GLY A 205 -4.15 -15.95 22.07
N ALA A 206 -3.96 -15.18 23.14
CA ALA A 206 -2.69 -14.52 23.46
C ALA A 206 -1.59 -15.52 23.88
N PRO A 207 -0.30 -15.18 23.69
CA PRO A 207 0.79 -15.97 24.25
C PRO A 207 0.61 -16.16 25.77
N GLY A 208 0.88 -17.35 26.30
CA GLY A 208 0.58 -17.69 27.70
C GLY A 208 1.24 -16.81 28.78
N TRP A 209 2.30 -16.07 28.43
CA TRP A 209 2.93 -15.07 29.31
C TRP A 209 2.22 -13.70 29.28
N LEU A 210 1.46 -13.40 28.22
CA LEU A 210 0.71 -12.16 28.02
C LEU A 210 -0.74 -12.29 28.51
N GLN A 211 -1.36 -13.47 28.31
CA GLN A 211 -2.73 -13.80 28.74
C GLN A 211 -3.10 -13.34 30.17
N PRO A 212 -2.24 -13.47 31.21
CA PRO A 212 -2.57 -12.95 32.55
C PRO A 212 -2.71 -11.43 32.60
N ALA A 213 -1.91 -10.69 31.82
CA ALA A 213 -1.96 -9.23 31.74
C ALA A 213 -3.19 -8.74 30.97
N ASP A 214 -3.56 -9.43 29.90
CA ASP A 214 -4.77 -9.12 29.12
C ASP A 214 -6.03 -9.35 29.96
N ARG A 215 -6.13 -10.53 30.63
CA ARG A 215 -7.24 -10.82 31.56
C ARG A 215 -7.29 -9.84 32.73
N HIS A 216 -6.15 -9.44 33.30
CA HIS A 216 -6.12 -8.43 34.36
C HIS A 216 -6.58 -7.06 33.85
N THR A 217 -6.18 -6.66 32.64
CA THR A 217 -6.61 -5.40 32.00
C THR A 217 -8.11 -5.41 31.73
N ALA A 218 -8.65 -6.52 31.22
CA ALA A 218 -10.08 -6.70 31.01
C ALA A 218 -10.88 -6.62 32.33
N ALA A 219 -10.42 -7.30 33.38
CA ALA A 219 -11.05 -7.28 34.70
C ALA A 219 -11.00 -5.88 35.37
N ALA A 220 -9.84 -5.21 35.31
CA ALA A 220 -9.65 -3.87 35.89
C ALA A 220 -10.53 -2.79 35.23
N LEU A 221 -10.90 -2.99 33.95
CA LEU A 221 -11.72 -2.06 33.19
C LEU A 221 -13.20 -2.51 33.06
N ALA A 222 -13.60 -3.62 33.69
CA ALA A 222 -14.96 -4.19 33.65
C ALA A 222 -16.07 -3.16 33.88
N GLY A 223 -15.94 -2.32 34.91
CA GLY A 223 -16.92 -1.27 35.24
C GLY A 223 -16.84 -0.02 34.35
N ALA A 224 -15.85 0.08 33.45
CA ALA A 224 -15.54 1.28 32.69
C ALA A 224 -15.81 1.16 31.17
N GLY A 225 -16.42 0.06 30.70
CA GLY A 225 -16.58 -0.26 29.27
C GLY A 225 -17.09 0.91 28.41
N THR A 226 -18.15 1.60 28.81
CA THR A 226 -18.67 2.78 28.09
C THR A 226 -17.66 3.93 28.02
N ALA A 227 -16.95 4.21 29.12
CA ALA A 227 -15.95 5.27 29.17
C ALA A 227 -14.71 4.93 28.30
N VAL A 228 -14.28 3.67 28.31
CA VAL A 228 -13.21 3.15 27.42
C VAL A 228 -13.64 3.29 25.95
N THR A 229 -14.85 2.88 25.59
CA THR A 229 -15.37 3.01 24.23
C THR A 229 -15.40 4.47 23.78
N VAL A 230 -15.97 5.39 24.59
CA VAL A 230 -16.01 6.83 24.27
C VAL A 230 -14.60 7.42 24.13
N ALA A 231 -13.65 7.03 25.00
CA ALA A 231 -12.27 7.47 24.92
C ALA A 231 -11.57 6.97 23.64
N LEU A 232 -11.81 5.72 23.23
CA LEU A 232 -11.26 5.15 22.00
C LEU A 232 -11.85 5.79 20.74
N VAL A 233 -13.17 6.00 20.68
CA VAL A 233 -13.83 6.74 19.59
C VAL A 233 -13.22 8.15 19.46
N ALA A 234 -13.11 8.87 20.57
CA ALA A 234 -12.53 10.21 20.58
C ALA A 234 -11.05 10.19 20.15
N ALA A 235 -10.24 9.26 20.65
CA ALA A 235 -8.83 9.13 20.28
C ALA A 235 -8.66 8.82 18.79
N GLN A 236 -9.38 7.83 18.26
CA GLN A 236 -9.34 7.44 16.85
C GLN A 236 -9.79 8.59 15.93
N ALA A 237 -10.89 9.27 16.26
CA ALA A 237 -11.39 10.42 15.50
C ALA A 237 -10.39 11.58 15.50
N LEU A 238 -9.81 11.91 16.66
CA LEU A 238 -8.80 12.97 16.78
C LEU A 238 -7.53 12.63 15.99
N ILE A 239 -7.03 11.39 16.06
CA ILE A 239 -5.87 10.92 15.30
C ILE A 239 -6.13 11.02 13.79
N GLY A 240 -7.31 10.61 13.33
CA GLY A 240 -7.72 10.71 11.92
C GLY A 240 -7.78 12.15 11.43
N LEU A 241 -8.60 12.98 12.08
CA LEU A 241 -8.87 14.37 11.66
C LEU A 241 -7.65 15.28 11.80
N ALA A 242 -6.76 15.04 12.78
CA ALA A 242 -5.54 15.81 12.97
C ALA A 242 -4.62 15.82 11.73
N ALA A 243 -4.56 14.71 10.97
CA ALA A 243 -3.70 14.60 9.79
C ALA A 243 -4.05 15.56 8.64
N LEU A 244 -5.28 16.08 8.61
CA LEU A 244 -5.74 17.08 7.63
C LEU A 244 -4.94 18.39 7.70
N ARG A 245 -4.38 18.74 8.88
CA ARG A 245 -3.61 19.97 9.07
C ARG A 245 -2.11 19.64 9.18
N PRO A 246 -1.23 20.17 8.29
CA PRO A 246 0.19 19.82 8.26
C PRO A 246 0.95 19.97 9.60
N ARG A 247 0.56 20.93 10.45
CA ARG A 247 1.11 21.13 11.80
C ARG A 247 0.90 19.93 12.74
N TRP A 248 -0.25 19.27 12.64
CA TRP A 248 -0.68 18.20 13.54
C TRP A 248 -0.27 16.79 13.08
N ARG A 249 0.28 16.63 11.87
CA ARG A 249 0.63 15.30 11.31
C ARG A 249 1.64 14.49 12.11
N LEU A 250 2.58 15.12 12.82
CA LEU A 250 3.49 14.37 13.70
C LEU A 250 2.80 13.98 15.02
N PRO A 251 2.16 14.88 15.79
CA PRO A 251 1.35 14.47 16.93
C PRO A 251 0.37 13.34 16.61
N ALA A 252 -0.36 13.44 15.49
CA ALA A 252 -1.24 12.39 14.99
C ALA A 252 -0.49 11.07 14.72
N ALA A 253 0.66 11.13 14.03
CA ALA A 253 1.47 9.93 13.78
C ALA A 253 2.05 9.30 15.06
N CYS A 254 2.46 10.10 16.05
CA CYS A 254 2.97 9.60 17.32
C CYS A 254 1.86 8.95 18.16
N ALA A 255 0.69 9.58 18.25
CA ALA A 255 -0.48 9.03 18.93
C ALA A 255 -0.98 7.75 18.24
N ALA A 256 -1.02 7.74 16.90
CA ALA A 256 -1.32 6.56 16.09
C ALA A 256 -0.36 5.40 16.35
N ILE A 257 0.96 5.66 16.42
CA ILE A 257 1.96 4.61 16.72
C ILE A 257 1.70 4.05 18.11
N GLY A 258 1.53 4.90 19.14
CA GLY A 258 1.24 4.47 20.50
C GLY A 258 -0.02 3.61 20.59
N LEU A 259 -1.14 4.09 20.03
CA LEU A 259 -2.41 3.37 20.06
C LEU A 259 -2.39 2.07 19.24
N SER A 260 -1.71 2.06 18.08
CA SER A 260 -1.55 0.84 17.28
C SER A 260 -0.72 -0.22 18.01
N LEU A 261 0.32 0.18 18.75
CA LEU A 261 1.12 -0.75 19.55
C LEU A 261 0.33 -1.30 20.75
N VAL A 262 -0.51 -0.48 21.39
CA VAL A 262 -1.44 -0.95 22.43
C VAL A 262 -2.42 -1.99 21.87
N PHE A 263 -3.00 -1.72 20.69
CA PHE A 263 -3.88 -2.68 20.00
C PHE A 263 -3.14 -3.96 19.59
N TRP A 264 -1.89 -3.84 19.15
CA TRP A 264 -1.06 -4.98 18.77
C TRP A 264 -0.86 -5.96 19.93
N VAL A 265 -0.64 -5.43 21.13
CA VAL A 265 -0.50 -6.22 22.36
C VAL A 265 -1.86 -6.79 22.78
N LEU A 266 -2.82 -5.93 23.15
CA LEU A 266 -4.03 -6.32 23.89
C LEU A 266 -5.15 -6.92 23.02
N GLY A 267 -5.19 -6.62 21.72
CA GLY A 267 -6.29 -7.02 20.83
C GLY A 267 -5.88 -7.90 19.66
N GLN A 268 -4.58 -7.94 19.33
CA GLN A 268 -4.02 -8.74 18.23
C GLN A 268 -3.04 -9.82 18.73
N GLY A 269 -2.80 -9.93 20.05
CA GLY A 269 -1.94 -10.96 20.64
C GLY A 269 -0.51 -10.97 20.07
N LEU A 270 0.05 -9.79 19.77
CA LEU A 270 1.30 -9.59 19.01
C LEU A 270 1.32 -10.21 17.61
N GLY A 271 0.15 -10.23 16.94
CA GLY A 271 -0.06 -10.94 15.69
C GLY A 271 -0.09 -12.46 15.84
N VAL A 272 -0.23 -12.96 17.07
CA VAL A 272 -0.37 -14.41 17.37
C VAL A 272 0.85 -15.23 16.90
N LEU A 273 1.99 -14.54 16.67
CA LEU A 273 3.19 -15.03 15.99
C LEU A 273 3.89 -16.23 16.65
N THR A 274 3.61 -16.51 17.92
CA THR A 274 4.23 -17.61 18.67
C THR A 274 3.43 -18.91 18.65
N THR A 275 2.25 -18.94 18.01
CA THR A 275 1.30 -20.07 18.10
C THR A 275 1.54 -21.19 17.08
N GLY A 276 2.27 -20.93 15.99
CA GLY A 276 2.33 -21.83 14.84
C GLY A 276 1.21 -21.61 13.81
N GLN A 277 0.33 -20.61 13.99
CA GLN A 277 -0.88 -20.40 13.18
C GLN A 277 -1.00 -19.01 12.52
N ALA A 278 -0.10 -18.06 12.81
CA ALA A 278 -0.19 -16.69 12.26
C ALA A 278 0.09 -16.65 10.75
N THR A 279 -0.67 -15.88 9.98
CA THR A 279 -0.47 -15.64 8.53
C THR A 279 0.47 -14.47 8.24
N ASP A 280 0.48 -13.48 9.14
CA ASP A 280 1.11 -12.18 9.01
C ASP A 280 1.23 -11.55 10.43
N PRO A 281 1.96 -10.43 10.64
CA PRO A 281 2.13 -9.85 11.97
C PRO A 281 0.94 -8.96 12.43
N ASN A 282 -0.22 -9.10 11.79
CA ASN A 282 -1.45 -8.31 11.95
C ASN A 282 -1.30 -6.83 11.52
N ALA A 283 -2.35 -6.04 11.68
CA ALA A 283 -2.51 -4.71 11.11
C ALA A 283 -1.59 -3.64 11.72
N ALA A 284 -1.25 -3.75 13.01
CA ALA A 284 -0.57 -2.67 13.74
C ALA A 284 0.82 -2.27 13.19
N PRO A 285 1.73 -3.20 12.81
CA PRO A 285 2.98 -2.85 12.12
C PRO A 285 2.80 -2.01 10.84
N LEU A 286 1.72 -2.26 10.09
CA LEU A 286 1.40 -1.52 8.87
C LEU A 286 0.81 -0.14 9.17
N TYR A 287 0.00 -0.01 10.23
CA TYR A 287 -0.42 1.29 10.76
C TYR A 287 0.78 2.13 11.23
N VAL A 288 1.75 1.52 11.91
CA VAL A 288 3.02 2.17 12.30
C VAL A 288 3.80 2.64 11.06
N LEU A 289 3.93 1.79 10.03
CA LEU A 289 4.57 2.16 8.77
C LEU A 289 3.84 3.33 8.07
N LEU A 290 2.50 3.30 8.03
CA LEU A 290 1.67 4.37 7.48
C LEU A 290 1.83 5.69 8.27
N ALA A 291 1.94 5.63 9.60
CA ALA A 291 2.19 6.78 10.47
C ALA A 291 3.57 7.41 10.21
N LEU A 292 4.60 6.59 10.07
CA LEU A 292 5.95 7.04 9.71
C LEU A 292 5.97 7.67 8.30
N LEU A 293 5.20 7.12 7.36
CA LEU A 293 4.99 7.71 6.03
C LEU A 293 4.24 9.06 6.13
N LEU A 294 3.20 9.19 6.95
CA LEU A 294 2.50 10.47 7.17
C LEU A 294 3.44 11.52 7.77
N ALA A 295 4.21 11.17 8.80
CA ALA A 295 5.20 12.05 9.44
C ALA A 295 6.26 12.55 8.44
N SER A 296 6.61 11.74 7.43
CA SER A 296 7.53 12.13 6.34
C SER A 296 6.97 13.19 5.38
N THR A 297 5.66 13.44 5.36
CA THR A 297 5.00 14.39 4.44
C THR A 297 5.09 15.87 4.86
N ARG A 298 5.82 16.18 5.93
CA ARG A 298 5.93 17.55 6.45
C ARG A 298 6.51 18.51 5.40
N PRO A 299 5.95 19.72 5.25
CA PRO A 299 6.56 20.75 4.43
C PRO A 299 8.01 20.98 4.86
N ARG A 300 8.92 21.02 3.90
CA ARG A 300 10.27 21.54 4.13
C ARG A 300 10.08 22.99 4.58
N ARG A 301 10.34 23.31 5.86
CA ARG A 301 10.55 24.70 6.26
C ARG A 301 11.69 25.18 5.37
N GLN A 302 11.37 25.98 4.35
CA GLN A 302 12.39 26.64 3.57
C GLN A 302 13.12 27.50 4.58
N VAL A 303 14.34 27.08 4.92
CA VAL A 303 15.33 28.01 5.43
C VAL A 303 15.61 28.92 4.23
N GLN A 304 14.78 29.96 4.10
CA GLN A 304 15.16 31.21 3.46
C GLN A 304 16.24 31.86 4.33
N GLN A 305 17.39 31.20 4.40
CA GLN A 305 18.58 31.93 4.03
C GLN A 305 18.36 32.26 2.55
N ALA A 306 17.72 33.41 2.34
CA ALA A 306 18.10 34.19 1.19
C ALA A 306 19.62 34.29 1.29
N ALA A 307 20.31 33.67 0.34
CA ALA A 307 21.55 34.27 -0.12
C ALA A 307 21.12 35.67 -0.56
N ALA A 308 21.23 36.64 0.35
CA ALA A 308 21.15 38.03 -0.02
C ALA A 308 22.14 38.15 -1.18
N PRO A 309 21.71 38.56 -2.39
CA PRO A 309 22.65 38.77 -3.46
C PRO A 309 23.64 39.78 -2.91
N ALA A 310 24.89 39.34 -2.72
CA ALA A 310 25.95 40.23 -2.30
C ALA A 310 25.98 41.34 -3.34
N ARG A 311 25.50 42.52 -2.95
CA ARG A 311 25.51 43.71 -3.81
C ARG A 311 26.98 44.06 -3.99
N PHE A 312 27.60 43.49 -5.01
CA PHE A 312 28.81 44.03 -5.58
C PHE A 312 28.47 45.45 -6.04
N PRO A 313 29.06 46.51 -5.45
CA PRO A 313 28.92 47.84 -6.00
C PRO A 313 29.74 47.89 -7.30
N ALA A 314 29.05 47.74 -8.43
CA ALA A 314 29.66 47.96 -9.72
C ALA A 314 29.88 49.47 -9.93
N ARG A 315 31.15 49.88 -9.88
CA ARG A 315 31.77 51.05 -10.55
C ARG A 315 30.88 52.26 -10.89
N GLY A 316 31.33 53.44 -10.46
CA GLY A 316 31.31 54.60 -11.37
C GLY A 316 31.12 55.98 -10.75
N ASP A 317 32.05 56.46 -9.94
CA ASP A 317 32.20 57.90 -9.73
C ASP A 317 33.30 58.44 -10.65
N VAL A 318 32.87 59.22 -11.65
CA VAL A 318 33.74 59.96 -12.57
C VAL A 318 33.91 61.38 -12.02
N LEU A 319 35.13 61.77 -11.67
CA LEU A 319 35.46 63.17 -11.39
C LEU A 319 35.69 63.94 -12.71
N PRO A 320 35.35 65.25 -12.76
CA PRO A 320 35.41 66.05 -13.99
C PRO A 320 36.80 66.62 -14.29
N ALA A 321 36.93 67.20 -15.49
CA ALA A 321 38.18 67.55 -16.14
C ALA A 321 38.95 68.75 -15.56
N ALA A 322 40.25 68.81 -15.92
CA ALA A 322 41.06 70.02 -15.96
C ALA A 322 41.79 70.11 -17.32
N PRO A 323 41.97 71.31 -17.92
CA PRO A 323 42.56 71.47 -19.25
C PRO A 323 44.07 71.73 -19.23
N ALA A 324 44.76 71.42 -20.33
CA ALA A 324 46.12 71.90 -20.61
C ALA A 324 46.28 72.21 -22.11
N HIS A 325 47.00 73.29 -22.42
CA HIS A 325 47.22 73.83 -23.78
C HIS A 325 48.49 73.26 -24.45
N GLY A 326 48.56 73.41 -25.78
CA GLY A 326 49.77 73.29 -26.61
C GLY A 326 50.03 71.89 -27.17
N ALA A 327 50.65 71.72 -28.33
CA ALA A 327 51.02 72.66 -29.39
C ALA A 327 51.25 71.90 -30.72
N ASP A 328 51.23 72.63 -31.85
CA ASP A 328 51.91 72.40 -33.13
C ASP A 328 52.02 71.02 -33.82
N GLY A 329 51.97 71.07 -35.17
CA GLY A 329 53.11 70.49 -35.90
C GLY A 329 52.91 69.30 -36.85
N ALA A 330 52.19 69.52 -37.96
CA ALA A 330 52.65 69.17 -39.33
C ALA A 330 52.91 67.70 -39.81
N ARG A 331 52.48 67.46 -41.06
CA ARG A 331 52.98 66.52 -42.10
C ARG A 331 52.79 64.99 -41.96
N GLY A 332 52.08 64.44 -42.97
CA GLY A 332 52.64 63.34 -43.78
C GLY A 332 51.84 62.02 -43.80
N PRO A 333 51.57 61.39 -44.96
CA PRO A 333 50.61 60.28 -45.04
C PRO A 333 51.23 58.90 -45.41
N ALA A 334 50.67 57.80 -44.88
CA ALA A 334 50.80 56.47 -45.50
C ALA A 334 49.69 55.46 -45.12
N ARG A 335 48.84 55.14 -46.10
CA ARG A 335 48.40 53.77 -46.51
C ARG A 335 48.01 52.70 -45.45
N ALA A 336 46.72 52.34 -45.47
CA ALA A 336 46.18 51.07 -46.04
C ALA A 336 45.20 50.23 -45.17
N CYS A 337 44.32 49.51 -45.91
CA CYS A 337 43.52 48.35 -45.50
C CYS A 337 42.40 48.51 -44.43
N GLY A 338 41.23 48.98 -44.88
CA GLY A 338 39.94 48.77 -44.21
C GLY A 338 38.79 48.63 -45.22
N ARG A 339 38.48 47.41 -45.67
CA ARG A 339 37.47 47.16 -46.72
C ARG A 339 36.08 46.92 -46.12
N ARG A 340 35.17 47.90 -46.21
CA ARG A 340 33.72 47.74 -45.96
C ARG A 340 32.91 47.76 -47.28
N ARG A 341 31.97 46.84 -47.40
CA ARG A 341 30.71 46.85 -48.19
C ARG A 341 29.75 45.92 -47.44
N GLY A 342 28.44 46.13 -47.31
CA GLY A 342 27.53 47.20 -47.71
C GLY A 342 26.07 46.70 -47.48
N PRO A 343 25.09 47.54 -47.11
CA PRO A 343 23.67 47.15 -46.94
C PRO A 343 22.90 47.21 -48.28
N VAL A 344 21.54 47.13 -48.26
CA VAL A 344 20.49 47.17 -49.36
C VAL A 344 19.79 45.78 -49.48
N ARG A 345 18.45 45.57 -49.60
CA ARG A 345 17.18 46.36 -49.71
C ARG A 345 15.99 45.51 -49.13
N LEU A 346 14.98 46.07 -48.44
CA LEU A 346 13.63 46.53 -48.89
C LEU A 346 12.63 45.49 -49.48
N GLY A 347 11.36 45.55 -49.04
CA GLY A 347 10.17 44.85 -49.59
C GLY A 347 9.27 44.22 -48.50
N ALA A 348 8.21 44.89 -48.02
CA ALA A 348 6.79 44.82 -48.47
C ALA A 348 5.99 43.71 -47.73
N ALA A 349 5.07 44.03 -46.80
CA ALA A 349 3.62 44.26 -47.01
C ALA A 349 2.87 43.01 -47.56
N ALA A 350 1.70 42.54 -47.10
CA ALA A 350 0.77 42.85 -46.02
C ALA A 350 -0.37 41.78 -46.04
N LEU A 351 -0.92 41.45 -44.85
CA LEU A 351 -2.35 41.16 -44.57
C LEU A 351 -3.03 39.85 -45.11
N PRO A 352 -4.24 39.46 -44.64
CA PRO A 352 -4.48 38.10 -44.11
C PRO A 352 -5.55 37.28 -44.86
N ASP A 353 -5.83 36.04 -44.40
CA ASP A 353 -7.22 35.61 -44.12
C ASP A 353 -7.36 34.29 -43.33
N ARG A 354 -8.55 34.06 -42.76
CA ARG A 354 -9.06 32.76 -42.23
C ARG A 354 -10.15 32.22 -43.17
N PRO A 355 -10.47 30.90 -43.17
CA PRO A 355 -11.66 30.52 -42.40
C PRO A 355 -11.65 29.12 -41.74
N VAL A 356 -12.73 28.90 -40.99
CA VAL A 356 -13.16 27.74 -40.19
C VAL A 356 -13.37 26.45 -41.01
N GLY A 357 -13.17 25.29 -40.39
CA GLY A 357 -13.67 24.00 -40.86
C GLY A 357 -13.99 23.03 -39.72
N ILE A 358 -15.28 22.81 -39.43
CA ILE A 358 -15.76 21.78 -38.49
C ILE A 358 -16.08 20.51 -39.27
N ALA A 359 -15.59 19.34 -38.81
CA ALA A 359 -15.99 18.05 -39.36
C ALA A 359 -16.16 16.99 -38.27
N THR A 360 -17.41 16.71 -37.91
CA THR A 360 -17.83 15.53 -37.15
C THR A 360 -17.70 14.26 -37.98
N ARG A 361 -17.37 13.10 -37.37
CA ARG A 361 -17.92 11.79 -37.82
C ARG A 361 -17.91 10.72 -36.72
N ARG A 362 -19.04 10.02 -36.62
CA ARG A 362 -19.26 8.76 -35.91
C ARG A 362 -18.93 7.57 -36.82
N ALA A 363 -19.03 6.36 -36.25
CA ALA A 363 -18.97 5.03 -36.88
C ALA A 363 -17.54 4.57 -37.28
N GLY A 364 -17.25 3.26 -37.28
CA GLY A 364 -18.11 2.13 -36.93
C GLY A 364 -17.34 0.80 -36.96
N THR A 365 -17.95 -0.24 -36.40
CA THR A 365 -17.45 -1.63 -36.38
C THR A 365 -17.25 -2.24 -37.76
N ALA A 366 -16.21 -3.08 -37.95
CA ALA A 366 -16.37 -4.54 -38.19
C ALA A 366 -15.09 -5.24 -38.74
N LEU A 367 -15.00 -6.55 -38.46
CA LEU A 367 -14.39 -7.68 -39.19
C LEU A 367 -13.50 -7.38 -40.43
N HIS A 368 -12.37 -8.08 -40.67
CA HIS A 368 -12.32 -9.55 -40.81
C HIS A 368 -10.86 -10.07 -40.83
N ARG A 369 -10.60 -11.27 -40.29
CA ARG A 369 -9.50 -12.15 -40.73
C ARG A 369 -10.07 -13.48 -41.23
N ARG A 370 -9.76 -13.82 -42.48
CA ARG A 370 -9.54 -15.20 -42.99
C ARG A 370 -8.05 -15.23 -43.40
N VAL A 371 -7.32 -16.35 -43.42
CA VAL A 371 -7.41 -17.58 -44.25
C VAL A 371 -6.66 -18.66 -43.41
N HIS A 372 -7.21 -19.85 -43.15
CA HIS A 372 -7.11 -21.10 -43.95
C HIS A 372 -5.66 -21.55 -44.24
N CYS A 373 -5.28 -22.85 -44.28
CA CYS A 373 -6.06 -24.09 -44.19
C CYS A 373 -5.19 -25.32 -43.79
N GLU A 374 -5.88 -26.46 -43.49
CA GLU A 374 -5.50 -27.87 -43.77
C GLU A 374 -4.35 -28.59 -42.98
N LYS A 375 -4.23 -29.94 -42.89
CA LYS A 375 -5.08 -31.08 -43.37
C LYS A 375 -5.07 -32.36 -42.48
N ALA A 376 -5.98 -32.42 -41.49
CA ALA A 376 -6.89 -33.54 -41.23
C ALA A 376 -6.64 -34.94 -41.87
N ARG A 377 -6.73 -36.03 -41.04
CA ARG A 377 -7.54 -37.28 -41.25
C ARG A 377 -7.34 -38.27 -40.06
N ARG A 378 -8.41 -38.69 -39.35
CA ARG A 378 -9.22 -39.96 -39.48
C ARG A 378 -8.51 -41.23 -38.95
N ARG A 379 -9.12 -42.22 -38.27
CA ARG A 379 -10.44 -42.43 -37.56
C ARG A 379 -10.29 -43.71 -36.64
N PRO A 380 -11.30 -44.42 -36.05
CA PRO A 380 -11.17 -44.90 -34.65
C PRO A 380 -11.46 -46.41 -34.36
N LEU A 381 -11.31 -46.81 -33.07
CA LEU A 381 -11.95 -47.94 -32.32
C LEU A 381 -11.57 -49.40 -32.73
N PRO A 382 -11.92 -50.46 -31.95
CA PRO A 382 -12.39 -50.56 -30.55
C PRO A 382 -11.71 -51.65 -29.64
N GLY A 383 -11.89 -51.52 -28.32
CA GLY A 383 -12.34 -52.61 -27.42
C GLY A 383 -11.39 -53.73 -26.92
N ARG A 384 -11.30 -53.90 -25.59
CA ARG A 384 -11.34 -55.24 -24.93
C ARG A 384 -11.71 -55.18 -23.44
N THR A 385 -12.59 -56.09 -23.03
CA THR A 385 -13.05 -56.34 -21.65
C THR A 385 -12.26 -57.47 -20.98
N VAL A 386 -11.97 -57.38 -19.68
CA VAL A 386 -11.63 -58.54 -18.82
C VAL A 386 -12.38 -58.41 -17.47
N ARG A 387 -12.73 -59.56 -16.87
CA ARG A 387 -13.64 -59.74 -15.72
C ARG A 387 -12.91 -60.03 -14.39
N ARG A 388 -13.54 -59.58 -13.28
CA ARG A 388 -13.75 -60.24 -11.96
C ARG A 388 -12.57 -60.84 -11.16
N GLY A 389 -12.51 -60.49 -9.87
CA GLY A 389 -11.96 -61.32 -8.78
C GLY A 389 -11.88 -60.57 -7.44
N PRO A 390 -12.47 -61.05 -6.32
CA PRO A 390 -12.54 -60.29 -5.06
C PRO A 390 -11.41 -60.62 -4.07
N ALA A 391 -10.88 -59.61 -3.39
CA ALA A 391 -9.96 -59.78 -2.25
C ALA A 391 -10.74 -59.81 -0.92
N ARG A 392 -10.35 -60.72 -0.02
CA ARG A 392 -11.05 -60.98 1.26
C ARG A 392 -10.55 -60.09 2.40
N TRP A 393 -11.46 -59.80 3.33
CA TRP A 393 -11.13 -59.33 4.69
C TRP A 393 -10.25 -60.33 5.46
N PRO A 394 -9.47 -59.81 6.42
CA PRO A 394 -9.40 -60.44 7.74
C PRO A 394 -9.93 -59.49 8.83
N ARG A 395 -10.85 -60.00 9.66
CA ARG A 395 -11.19 -59.39 10.94
C ARG A 395 -9.97 -59.43 11.87
N ARG A 396 -9.65 -58.33 12.55
CA ARG A 396 -9.09 -58.40 13.92
C ARG A 396 -9.92 -57.51 14.84
N ARG A 397 -10.20 -58.04 16.03
CA ARG A 397 -10.86 -57.33 17.12
C ARG A 397 -9.85 -56.41 17.78
N GLY A 398 -10.30 -55.23 18.18
CA GLY A 398 -9.55 -54.30 19.03
C GLY A 398 -10.59 -53.55 19.85
N GLU A 399 -10.77 -53.95 21.09
CA GLU A 399 -11.75 -53.36 22.01
C GLU A 399 -11.27 -51.96 22.40
N TRP A 400 -12.14 -50.96 22.27
CA TRP A 400 -11.98 -49.68 22.94
C TRP A 400 -13.22 -49.46 23.79
N GLN A 401 -13.03 -49.49 25.10
CA GLN A 401 -14.09 -49.33 26.08
C GLN A 401 -14.66 -47.90 26.02
N VAL A 402 -15.99 -47.81 25.96
CA VAL A 402 -16.71 -46.54 26.15
C VAL A 402 -16.70 -46.22 27.64
N GLY A 403 -15.83 -45.32 28.06
CA GLY A 403 -15.84 -44.76 29.41
C GLY A 403 -16.98 -43.76 29.58
N LEU A 404 -18.16 -44.22 30.03
CA LEU A 404 -19.18 -43.31 30.54
C LEU A 404 -18.68 -42.62 31.82
N ILE A 405 -18.52 -41.31 31.78
CA ILE A 405 -18.42 -40.49 33.00
C ILE A 405 -19.86 -40.19 33.46
N ARG A 406 -20.25 -40.78 34.59
CA ARG A 406 -21.41 -40.35 35.37
C ARG A 406 -21.11 -38.99 35.99
N PHE A 407 -22.01 -38.04 35.83
CA PHE A 407 -22.18 -36.94 36.77
C PHE A 407 -23.49 -37.18 37.53
N ASP A 408 -23.38 -37.70 38.74
CA ASP A 408 -24.47 -37.66 39.71
C ASP A 408 -24.53 -36.24 40.27
N GLY A 409 -25.71 -35.62 40.24
CA GLY A 409 -25.91 -34.26 40.71
C GLY A 409 -26.29 -34.21 42.19
N HIS A 410 -25.77 -33.22 42.91
CA HIS A 410 -26.32 -32.77 44.18
C HIS A 410 -26.19 -31.24 44.33
N LEU A 411 -27.36 -30.59 44.42
CA LEU A 411 -27.67 -29.26 44.96
C LEU A 411 -26.90 -28.04 44.39
#